data_AF-A0A968AD67-F1
#
_entry.id   AF-A0A968AD67-F1
#
_cell.length_a   1.000
_cell.length_b   1.000
_cell.length_c   1.000
_cell.angle_alpha   90.00
_cell.angle_beta   90.00
_cell.angle_gamma   90.00
#
_symmetry.space_group_name_H-M   'P 1'
#
loop_
_entity.id
_entity.type
_entity.pdbx_description
1 polymer ?
#
loop_
_entity_poly.entity_id
_entity_poly.type
_entity_poly.pdbx_seq_one_letter_code
_entity_poly.pdbx_strand_id
1 'polypeptide(L)'
;MDEEGNKNIRCTSCGICAKVCPPQCIWIEQTTDPDTGRPVPEPVEFYVDIDICMNCGYCAEYCPFDAIKMDHDYELASYDRTEAHIFNKERLLRPAEYYAGIRPRNYEREEEIRREKEAKKAAAAKARAEREAKRAGKSE
;
A
#
# COMPACT_ATOMS: atom_id res chain seq x y z
N MET A 1 -7.52 -0.04 11.71
CA MET A 1 -8.61 -1.04 11.68
C MET A 1 -9.90 -0.25 11.61
N ASP A 2 -10.86 -0.70 10.82
CA ASP A 2 -12.21 -0.10 10.86
C ASP A 2 -12.94 -0.50 12.15
N GLU A 3 -14.12 0.07 12.36
CA GLU A 3 -14.97 -0.17 13.55
C GLU A 3 -15.40 -1.65 13.70
N GLU A 4 -15.30 -2.43 12.62
CA GLU A 4 -15.64 -3.86 12.56
C GLU A 4 -14.42 -4.77 12.83
N GLY A 5 -13.24 -4.18 13.04
CA GLY A 5 -12.00 -4.89 13.30
C GLY A 5 -11.26 -5.36 12.04
N ASN A 6 -11.70 -4.97 10.85
CA ASN A 6 -10.97 -5.30 9.63
C ASN A 6 -9.74 -4.40 9.49
N LYS A 7 -8.64 -5.02 9.07
CA LYS A 7 -7.41 -4.30 8.71
C LYS A 7 -7.58 -3.77 7.29
N ASN A 8 -7.87 -2.48 7.14
CA ASN A 8 -7.88 -1.82 5.84
C ASN A 8 -6.43 -1.65 5.33
N ILE A 9 -5.90 -2.70 4.69
CA ILE A 9 -4.55 -2.76 4.15
C ILE A 9 -4.51 -2.03 2.81
N ARG A 10 -3.62 -1.04 2.67
CA ARG A 10 -3.47 -0.27 1.43
C ARG A 10 -2.72 -1.01 0.31
N CYS A 11 -1.96 -2.04 0.64
CA CYS A 11 -1.14 -2.78 -0.33
C CYS A 11 -2.03 -3.61 -1.25
N THR A 12 -1.90 -3.41 -2.56
CA THR A 12 -2.66 -4.13 -3.59
C THR A 12 -1.87 -5.26 -4.24
N SER A 13 -0.72 -5.65 -3.68
CA SER A 13 0.20 -6.65 -4.23
C SER A 13 0.67 -6.38 -5.68
N CYS A 14 0.74 -5.11 -6.10
CA CYS A 14 1.14 -4.73 -7.47
C CYS A 14 2.60 -5.02 -7.85
N GLY A 15 3.48 -5.37 -6.89
CA GLY A 15 4.88 -5.75 -7.15
C GLY A 15 5.84 -4.61 -7.49
N ILE A 16 5.38 -3.36 -7.60
CA ILE A 16 6.24 -2.22 -8.01
C ILE A 16 7.40 -2.03 -7.03
N CYS A 17 7.14 -2.05 -5.72
CA CYS A 17 8.15 -1.89 -4.69
C CYS A 17 9.26 -2.94 -4.78
N ALA A 18 8.91 -4.21 -5.03
CA ALA A 18 9.88 -5.28 -5.23
C ALA A 18 10.71 -5.07 -6.51
N LYS A 19 10.07 -4.61 -7.59
CA LYS A 19 10.76 -4.35 -8.87
C LYS A 19 11.75 -3.19 -8.82
N VAL A 20 11.43 -2.13 -8.07
CA VAL A 20 12.33 -0.95 -7.94
C VAL A 20 13.38 -1.11 -6.85
N CYS A 21 13.27 -2.13 -5.99
CA CYS A 21 14.21 -2.39 -4.91
C CYS A 21 15.60 -2.77 -5.47
N PRO A 22 16.63 -1.93 -5.29
CA PRO A 22 17.96 -2.20 -5.87
C PRO A 22 18.58 -3.52 -5.40
N PRO A 23 18.56 -3.87 -4.08
CA PRO A 23 19.09 -5.15 -3.62
C PRO A 23 18.09 -6.32 -3.73
N GLN A 24 16.88 -6.08 -4.27
CA GLN A 24 15.83 -7.09 -4.42
C GLN A 24 15.47 -7.84 -3.12
N CYS A 25 15.35 -7.11 -2.01
CA CYS A 25 15.08 -7.68 -0.68
C CYS A 25 13.59 -7.81 -0.31
N ILE A 26 12.68 -7.62 -1.27
CA ILE A 26 11.22 -7.63 -1.03
C ILE A 26 10.59 -8.79 -1.79
N TRP A 27 9.83 -9.63 -1.08
CA TRP A 27 9.06 -10.73 -1.65
C TRP A 27 7.57 -10.52 -1.43
N ILE A 28 6.75 -10.77 -2.46
CA ILE A 28 5.30 -10.53 -2.41
C ILE A 28 4.60 -11.68 -3.10
N GLU A 29 3.58 -12.24 -2.43
CA GLU A 29 2.66 -13.20 -3.01
C GLU A 29 1.26 -12.57 -3.09
N GLN A 30 0.65 -12.61 -4.27
CA GLN A 30 -0.64 -11.98 -4.54
C GLN A 30 -1.79 -12.95 -4.25
N THR A 31 -2.83 -12.46 -3.58
CA THR A 31 -4.05 -13.24 -3.36
C THR A 31 -4.78 -13.45 -4.68
N THR A 32 -5.23 -14.68 -4.91
CA THR A 32 -6.11 -15.03 -6.03
C THR A 32 -7.49 -15.41 -5.53
N ASP A 33 -8.50 -14.96 -6.26
CA ASP A 33 -9.89 -15.33 -6.00
C ASP A 33 -10.09 -16.82 -6.33
N PRO A 34 -10.62 -17.64 -5.41
CA PRO A 34 -10.71 -19.10 -5.60
C PRO A 34 -11.73 -19.50 -6.67
N ASP A 35 -12.75 -18.69 -6.93
CA ASP A 35 -13.81 -18.99 -7.89
C ASP A 35 -13.45 -18.55 -9.31
N THR A 36 -12.79 -17.39 -9.44
CA THR A 36 -12.49 -16.75 -10.73
C THR A 36 -11.03 -16.86 -11.14
N GLY A 37 -10.13 -17.23 -10.22
CA GLY A 37 -8.68 -17.25 -10.41
C GLY A 37 -8.05 -15.88 -10.64
N ARG A 38 -8.82 -14.79 -10.46
CA ARG A 38 -8.34 -13.44 -10.74
C ARG A 38 -7.56 -12.89 -9.55
N PRO A 39 -6.56 -12.02 -9.80
CA PRO A 39 -5.90 -11.25 -8.76
C PRO A 39 -6.88 -10.46 -7.89
N VAL A 40 -6.77 -10.64 -6.57
CA VAL A 40 -7.40 -9.80 -5.56
C VAL A 40 -6.39 -8.73 -5.15
N PRO A 41 -6.80 -7.47 -4.94
CA PRO A 41 -5.90 -6.37 -4.57
C PRO A 41 -5.47 -6.46 -3.09
N GLU A 42 -4.93 -7.59 -2.67
CA GLU A 42 -4.38 -7.84 -1.34
C GLU A 42 -3.21 -8.85 -1.46
N PRO A 43 -2.10 -8.67 -0.72
CA PRO A 43 -1.05 -9.69 -0.64
C PRO A 43 -1.46 -10.84 0.30
N VAL A 44 -1.19 -12.09 -0.09
CA VAL A 44 -1.19 -13.23 0.84
C VAL A 44 0.00 -13.04 1.78
N GLU A 45 1.18 -12.98 1.18
CA GLU A 45 2.46 -12.85 1.88
C GLU A 45 3.18 -11.59 1.43
N PHE A 46 3.88 -10.97 2.37
CA PHE A 46 4.76 -9.84 2.10
C PHE A 46 5.96 -9.92 3.03
N TYR A 47 7.15 -10.08 2.47
CA TYR A 47 8.39 -10.15 3.23
C TYR A 47 9.37 -9.05 2.83
N VAL A 48 10.10 -8.55 3.82
CA VAL A 48 11.26 -7.67 3.62
C VAL A 48 12.42 -8.23 4.43
N ASP A 49 13.52 -8.54 3.76
CA ASP A 49 14.78 -8.87 4.42
C ASP A 49 15.52 -7.57 4.77
N ILE A 50 15.57 -7.22 6.06
CA ILE A 50 16.20 -5.97 6.50
C ILE A 50 17.73 -6.04 6.53
N ASP A 51 18.33 -7.25 6.53
CA ASP A 51 19.80 -7.40 6.44
C ASP A 51 20.32 -7.05 5.04
N ILE A 52 19.50 -7.27 4.01
CA ILE A 52 19.84 -6.96 2.61
C ILE A 52 19.34 -5.56 2.22
N CYS A 53 18.33 -5.03 2.92
CA CYS A 53 17.82 -3.69 2.69
C CYS A 53 18.92 -2.63 2.92
N MET A 54 19.06 -1.71 1.97
CA MET A 54 19.98 -0.56 2.10
C MET A 54 19.28 0.75 2.50
N ASN A 55 18.03 0.66 2.97
CA ASN A 55 17.20 1.77 3.45
C ASN A 55 17.08 2.98 2.49
N CYS A 56 17.15 2.76 1.18
CA CYS A 56 17.13 3.82 0.17
C CYS A 56 15.79 4.57 0.03
N GLY A 57 14.68 3.98 0.46
CA GLY A 57 13.35 4.61 0.41
C GLY A 57 12.60 4.51 -0.92
N TYR A 58 13.18 3.90 -1.97
CA TYR A 58 12.52 3.79 -3.28
C TYR A 58 11.19 3.04 -3.23
N CYS A 59 11.08 2.01 -2.39
CA CYS A 59 9.82 1.29 -2.22
C CYS A 59 8.69 2.22 -1.75
N ALA A 60 8.98 3.18 -0.86
CA ALA A 60 8.01 4.14 -0.34
C ALA A 60 7.65 5.23 -1.35
N GLU A 61 8.62 5.71 -2.12
CA GLU A 61 8.40 6.76 -3.13
C GLU A 61 7.61 6.25 -4.34
N TYR A 62 7.92 5.03 -4.81
CA TYR A 62 7.28 4.46 -5.99
C TYR A 62 5.96 3.75 -5.70
N CYS A 63 5.54 3.63 -4.43
CA CYS A 63 4.27 2.99 -4.10
C CYS A 63 3.09 3.88 -4.54
N PRO A 64 2.28 3.49 -5.53
CA PRO A 64 1.20 4.35 -6.03
C PRO A 64 -0.02 4.39 -5.10
N PHE A 65 -0.09 3.46 -4.15
CA PHE A 65 -1.18 3.31 -3.18
C PHE A 65 -0.80 3.79 -1.78
N ASP A 66 0.41 4.33 -1.60
CA ASP A 66 0.88 4.85 -0.32
C ASP A 66 0.84 3.78 0.80
N ALA A 67 1.20 2.54 0.45
CA ALA A 67 1.03 1.36 1.30
C ALA A 67 2.28 0.99 2.11
N ILE A 68 3.47 1.36 1.63
CA ILE A 68 4.75 1.12 2.31
C ILE A 68 5.42 2.46 2.59
N LYS A 69 5.96 2.62 3.80
CA LYS A 69 6.60 3.85 4.29
C LYS A 69 7.90 3.52 4.99
N MET A 70 8.82 4.48 5.00
CA MET A 70 10.06 4.37 5.77
C MET A 70 9.78 4.70 7.23
N ASP A 71 10.10 3.75 8.10
CA ASP A 71 9.99 3.89 9.55
C ASP A 71 11.17 4.69 10.14
N HIS A 72 11.07 5.04 11.43
CA HIS A 72 12.12 5.66 12.25
C HIS A 72 12.68 4.72 13.31
N ASP A 73 12.19 3.48 13.40
CA ASP A 73 12.80 2.47 14.25
C ASP A 73 14.19 2.07 13.71
N TYR A 74 15.24 2.33 14.50
CA TYR A 74 16.63 2.03 14.16
C TYR A 74 17.29 1.03 15.11
N GLU A 75 16.63 0.66 16.21
CA GLU A 75 17.19 -0.22 17.25
C GLU A 75 16.84 -1.69 16.96
N LEU A 76 17.18 -2.15 15.74
CA LEU A 76 16.78 -3.46 15.23
C LEU A 76 17.79 -4.57 15.48
N ALA A 77 18.85 -4.33 16.25
CA ALA A 77 19.93 -5.29 16.45
C ALA A 77 19.42 -6.59 17.10
N SER A 78 19.62 -7.71 16.42
CA SER A 78 19.30 -9.05 16.91
C SER A 78 20.44 -10.04 16.62
N TYR A 79 20.47 -11.14 17.38
CA TYR A 79 21.34 -12.29 17.13
C TYR A 79 20.74 -13.31 16.15
N ASP A 80 19.43 -13.24 15.94
CA ASP A 80 18.71 -14.13 15.03
C ASP A 80 18.30 -13.38 13.77
N ARG A 81 18.63 -13.93 12.60
CA ARG A 81 18.26 -13.34 11.31
C ARG A 81 16.84 -13.71 10.90
N THR A 82 16.48 -14.99 10.95
CA THR A 82 15.29 -15.51 10.26
C THR A 82 14.01 -14.98 10.89
N GLU A 83 13.90 -15.01 12.20
CA GLU A 83 12.72 -14.53 12.94
C GLU A 83 12.80 -13.02 13.17
N ALA A 84 14.01 -12.50 13.44
CA ALA A 84 14.14 -11.11 13.85
C ALA A 84 14.36 -10.12 12.69
N HIS A 85 14.93 -10.53 11.55
CA HIS A 85 15.32 -9.64 10.45
C HIS A 85 14.61 -9.95 9.11
N ILE A 86 13.80 -11.01 9.03
CA ILE A 86 12.88 -11.21 7.91
C ILE A 86 11.50 -10.73 8.37
N PHE A 87 11.10 -9.55 7.91
CA PHE A 87 9.85 -8.95 8.35
C PHE A 87 8.72 -9.45 7.48
N ASN A 88 7.77 -10.17 8.08
CA ASN A 88 6.56 -10.64 7.42
C ASN A 88 5.46 -9.56 7.36
N LYS A 89 4.35 -9.88 6.69
CA LYS A 89 3.20 -8.98 6.49
C LYS A 89 2.71 -8.42 7.82
N GLU A 90 2.53 -9.29 8.82
CA GLU A 90 2.00 -8.94 10.13
C GLU A 90 2.89 -7.94 10.87
N ARG A 91 4.22 -8.12 10.81
CA ARG A 91 5.18 -7.23 11.45
C ARG A 91 5.28 -5.86 10.76
N LEU A 92 5.10 -5.83 9.44
CA LEU A 92 5.16 -4.61 8.64
C LEU A 92 3.88 -3.76 8.74
N LEU A 93 2.75 -4.38 9.10
CA LEU A 93 1.49 -3.67 9.24
C LEU A 93 1.53 -2.71 10.44
N ARG A 94 1.39 -1.42 10.13
CA ARG A 94 1.27 -0.34 11.11
C ARG A 94 -0.01 0.47 10.86
N PRO A 95 -0.66 0.98 11.92
CA PRO A 95 -1.79 1.89 11.78
C PRO A 95 -1.35 3.22 11.14
N ALA A 96 -2.25 3.91 10.45
CA ALA A 96 -1.91 5.17 9.77
C ALA A 96 -1.51 6.28 10.77
N GLU A 97 -2.09 6.22 11.97
CA GLU A 97 -1.81 7.09 13.10
C GLU A 97 -0.34 6.99 13.55
N TYR A 98 0.27 5.81 13.41
CA TYR A 98 1.69 5.63 13.72
C TYR A 98 2.57 6.49 12.80
N TYR A 99 2.30 6.46 11.49
CA TYR A 99 3.03 7.27 10.52
C TYR A 99 2.76 8.78 10.74
N ALA A 100 1.53 9.15 11.09
CA ALA A 100 1.18 10.52 11.46
C ALA A 100 1.97 11.01 12.68
N GLY A 101 2.25 10.12 13.65
CA GLY A 101 3.06 10.42 14.82
C GLY A 101 4.54 10.65 14.50
N ILE A 102 5.17 9.79 13.70
CA ILE A 102 6.60 9.90 13.39
C ILE A 102 6.92 10.98 12.34
N ARG A 103 6.00 11.28 11.43
CA ARG A 103 6.19 12.24 10.33
C ARG A 103 4.94 13.11 10.07
N PRO A 104 4.55 13.98 11.02
CA PRO A 104 3.28 14.72 10.96
C PRO A 104 3.16 15.61 9.71
N ARG A 105 4.21 16.40 9.40
CA ARG A 105 4.21 17.30 8.23
C ARG A 105 4.11 16.56 6.90
N ASN A 106 4.73 15.39 6.79
CA ASN A 106 4.66 14.59 5.56
C ASN A 106 3.27 13.96 5.43
N TYR A 107 2.74 13.43 6.53
CA TYR A 107 1.41 12.85 6.59
C TYR A 107 0.34 13.86 6.14
N GLU A 108 0.32 15.07 6.71
CA GLU A 108 -0.64 16.11 6.34
C GLU A 108 -0.63 16.40 4.83
N ARG A 109 0.56 16.59 4.24
CA ARG A 109 0.73 16.83 2.82
C ARG A 109 0.23 15.66 1.96
N GLU A 110 0.54 14.43 2.36
CA GLU A 110 0.14 13.22 1.64
C GLU A 110 -1.38 13.01 1.70
N GLU A 111 -2.00 13.29 2.86
CA GLU A 111 -3.46 13.24 3.06
C GLU A 111 -4.19 14.28 2.20
N GLU A 112 -3.68 15.51 2.11
CA GLU A 112 -4.23 16.54 1.21
C GLU A 112 -4.18 16.08 -0.25
N ILE A 113 -3.03 15.61 -0.72
CA ILE A 113 -2.87 15.08 -2.08
C ILE A 113 -3.83 13.91 -2.33
N ARG A 114 -4.04 13.04 -1.33
CA ARG A 114 -4.97 11.91 -1.46
C ARG A 114 -6.42 12.39 -1.55
N ARG A 115 -6.86 13.28 -0.66
CA ARG A 115 -8.21 13.87 -0.69
C ARG A 115 -8.50 14.57 -2.02
N GLU A 116 -7.53 15.30 -2.56
CA GLU A 116 -7.65 15.90 -3.90
C GLU A 116 -7.79 14.85 -5.01
N LYS A 117 -6.96 13.79 -4.99
CA LYS A 117 -7.03 12.69 -5.96
C LYS A 117 -8.35 11.96 -5.89
N GLU A 118 -8.86 11.69 -4.69
CA GLU A 118 -10.15 11.04 -4.45
C GLU A 118 -11.30 11.93 -4.92
N ALA A 119 -11.28 13.23 -4.61
CA ALA A 119 -12.27 14.19 -5.10
C ALA A 119 -12.28 14.28 -6.64
N LYS A 120 -11.11 14.33 -7.27
CA LYS A 120 -10.98 14.31 -8.74
C LYS A 120 -11.51 13.01 -9.35
N LYS A 121 -11.20 11.85 -8.74
CA LYS A 121 -11.73 10.55 -9.18
C LYS A 121 -13.26 10.48 -9.02
N ALA A 122 -13.81 10.95 -7.91
CA ALA A 122 -15.24 10.98 -7.66
C ALA A 122 -15.97 11.90 -8.66
N ALA A 123 -15.42 13.10 -8.93
CA ALA A 123 -15.96 14.01 -9.92
C ALA A 123 -15.92 13.41 -11.34
N ALA A 124 -14.82 12.74 -11.71
CA ALA A 124 -14.70 12.07 -13.00
C ALA A 124 -15.68 10.89 -13.14
N ALA A 125 -15.86 10.09 -12.07
CA ALA A 125 -16.84 9.00 -12.03
C ALA A 125 -18.27 9.52 -12.17
N LYS A 126 -18.62 10.60 -11.46
CA LYS A 126 -19.93 11.26 -11.58
C LYS A 126 -20.17 11.78 -13.01
N ALA A 127 -19.19 12.48 -13.59
CA ALA A 127 -19.29 12.98 -14.95
C ALA A 127 -19.42 11.85 -15.99
N ARG A 128 -18.74 10.71 -15.79
CA ARG A 128 -18.89 9.52 -16.62
C ARG A 128 -20.30 8.94 -16.51
N ALA A 129 -20.81 8.75 -15.28
CA ALA A 129 -22.15 8.24 -15.04
C ALA A 129 -23.25 9.14 -15.66
N GLU A 130 -23.11 10.46 -15.53
CA GLU A 130 -24.05 11.42 -16.16
C GLU A 130 -24.01 11.36 -17.69
N ARG A 131 -22.83 11.18 -18.30
CA ARG A 131 -22.69 10.99 -19.75
C ARG A 131 -23.30 9.68 -20.22
N GLU A 132 -23.10 8.59 -19.46
CA GLU A 132 -23.68 7.28 -19.76
C GLU A 132 -25.21 7.32 -19.64
N ALA A 133 -25.77 7.98 -18.62
CA ALA A 133 -27.20 8.19 -18.47
C ALA A 133 -27.79 9.02 -19.63
N LYS A 134 -27.14 10.12 -20.03
CA LYS A 134 -27.57 10.94 -21.19
C LYS A 134 -27.50 10.17 -22.51
N ARG A 135 -26.56 9.23 -22.65
CA ARG A 135 -26.43 8.39 -23.85
C ARG A 135 -27.50 7.31 -23.89
N ALA A 136 -27.85 6.70 -22.76
CA ALA A 136 -28.93 5.71 -22.66
C ALA A 136 -30.32 6.32 -22.92
N GLY A 137 -30.55 7.58 -22.51
CA GLY A 137 -31.80 8.29 -22.78
C GLY A 137 -31.93 8.89 -24.19
N LYS A 138 -30.92 8.76 -25.07
CA LYS A 138 -30.95 9.26 -26.46
C LYS A 138 -31.09 8.14 -27.50
N SER A 139 -31.27 6.90 -27.04
CA SER A 139 -31.49 5.69 -27.85
C SER A 139 -32.97 5.25 -27.91
N GLU A 140 -33.89 6.12 -27.47
CA GLU A 140 -35.34 6.03 -27.71
C GLU A 140 -35.78 7.04 -28.78
#